data_AF-A0A7V2SSR8-F1
#
_entry.id   AF-A0A7V2SSR8-F1
#
_cell.length_a   1.000
_cell.length_b   1.000
_cell.length_c   1.000
_cell.angle_alpha   90.00
_cell.angle_beta   90.00
_cell.angle_gamma   90.00
#
_symmetry.space_group_name_H-M   'P 1'
#
loop_
_entity.id
_entity.type
_entity.pdbx_description
1 polymer ?
#
loop_
_entity_poly.entity_id
_entity_poly.type
_entity_poly.pdbx_seq_one_letter_code
_entity_poly.pdbx_strand_id
1 'polypeptide(L)'
;MKIIISLISVLASTNAFAGSPTCAGPGETKVSWPTDNPIWEFCYLDPAQSSATRGSSLEIRDAYLNGYLVFERSHVPMLFANYTSGTCYRDWKDTNSEFLQADKVENPTRPAYTTCDVSTSETEPVYNCPFTDVNGTGSVGDAADCVTGVQVEKYDDKVVITTNHSAAWYKYSSRYTFYADGRIQPRFGFGNSDGTFLGTTHWHHAYWRTNFDIDGPDNDVAYSNDTEMANEFIGMR
;
A
#
# COMPACT_ATOMS: atom_id res chain seq x y z
N MET A 1 -7.57 3.25 71.85
CA MET A 1 -8.36 2.95 70.64
C MET A 1 -7.63 3.56 69.45
N LYS A 2 -6.89 2.77 68.66
CA LYS A 2 -6.10 3.26 67.52
C LYS A 2 -6.97 3.18 66.26
N ILE A 3 -7.27 4.33 65.66
CA ILE A 3 -8.01 4.43 64.41
C ILE A 3 -7.01 4.18 63.28
N ILE A 4 -7.17 3.07 62.56
CA ILE A 4 -6.43 2.78 61.34
C ILE A 4 -7.25 3.32 60.18
N ILE A 5 -6.80 4.43 59.59
CA ILE A 5 -7.37 4.99 58.36
C ILE A 5 -6.72 4.23 57.21
N SER A 6 -7.47 3.34 56.56
CA SER A 6 -7.05 2.72 55.30
C SER A 6 -7.26 3.73 54.17
N LEU A 7 -6.16 4.22 53.59
CA LEU A 7 -6.19 4.93 52.31
C LEU A 7 -6.45 3.91 51.21
N ILE A 8 -7.61 3.99 50.56
CA ILE A 8 -7.88 3.28 49.32
C ILE A 8 -7.29 4.13 48.19
N SER A 9 -6.16 3.71 47.67
CA SER A 9 -5.55 4.27 46.45
C SER A 9 -6.37 3.81 45.25
N VAL A 10 -7.24 4.68 44.72
CA VAL A 10 -7.87 4.46 43.42
C VAL A 10 -6.78 4.63 42.37
N LEU A 11 -6.25 3.53 41.84
CA LEU A 11 -5.45 3.52 40.62
C LEU A 11 -6.38 3.93 39.47
N ALA A 12 -6.41 5.22 39.15
CA ALA A 12 -6.89 5.68 37.87
C ALA A 12 -5.92 5.12 36.82
N SER A 13 -6.32 4.05 36.15
CA SER A 13 -5.70 3.62 34.91
C SER A 13 -5.86 4.75 33.91
N THR A 14 -4.85 5.60 33.81
CA THR A 14 -4.68 6.48 32.68
C THR A 14 -4.61 5.57 31.46
N ASN A 15 -5.65 5.56 30.62
CA ASN A 15 -5.50 5.06 29.27
C ASN A 15 -4.32 5.85 28.70
N ALA A 16 -3.18 5.19 28.54
CA ALA A 16 -2.11 5.75 27.74
C ALA A 16 -2.77 6.13 26.42
N PHE A 17 -2.58 7.39 25.99
CA PHE A 17 -3.11 7.82 24.70
C PHE A 17 -2.59 6.83 23.67
N ALA A 18 -3.50 6.02 23.12
CA ALA A 18 -3.24 5.23 21.93
C ALA A 18 -2.68 6.18 20.87
N GLY A 19 -1.51 5.87 20.33
CA GLY A 19 -0.89 6.66 19.28
C GLY A 19 -1.80 6.75 18.05
N SER A 20 -1.67 7.80 17.27
CA SER A 20 -2.40 7.99 16.02
C SER A 20 -1.49 8.73 15.06
N PRO A 21 -1.59 8.47 13.75
CA PRO A 21 -0.90 9.28 12.77
C PRO A 21 -1.46 10.70 12.77
N THR A 22 -0.60 11.67 12.48
CA THR A 22 -1.01 13.08 12.36
C THR A 22 -1.45 13.43 10.92
N CYS A 23 -0.83 12.79 9.92
CA CYS A 23 -1.06 13.04 8.50
C CYS A 23 -0.97 14.53 8.09
N ALA A 24 0.07 15.21 8.58
CA ALA A 24 0.29 16.64 8.35
C ALA A 24 1.17 16.93 7.13
N GLY A 25 1.76 15.90 6.52
CA GLY A 25 2.58 16.03 5.32
C GLY A 25 1.76 16.42 4.09
N PRO A 26 2.35 17.13 3.11
CA PRO A 26 1.67 17.46 1.87
C PRO A 26 1.15 16.22 1.14
N GLY A 27 -0.14 16.22 0.79
CA GLY A 27 -0.79 15.11 0.08
C GLY A 27 -1.19 13.92 0.96
N GLU A 28 -0.83 13.92 2.24
CA GLU A 28 -1.18 12.81 3.13
C GLU A 28 -2.68 12.77 3.39
N THR A 29 -3.26 11.58 3.28
CA THR A 29 -4.66 11.33 3.65
C THR A 29 -4.71 10.31 4.77
N LYS A 30 -5.40 10.66 5.86
CA LYS A 30 -5.61 9.78 7.00
C LYS A 30 -6.67 8.73 6.69
N VAL A 31 -6.40 7.49 7.07
CA VAL A 31 -7.39 6.41 7.15
C VAL A 31 -7.50 5.98 8.61
N SER A 32 -8.74 5.86 9.08
CA SER A 32 -9.08 5.23 10.36
C SER A 32 -10.10 4.13 10.09
N TRP A 33 -9.82 2.92 10.55
CA TRP A 33 -10.69 1.77 10.39
C TRP A 33 -10.70 0.85 11.62
N PRO A 34 -11.87 0.45 12.14
CA PRO A 34 -13.19 0.98 11.80
C PRO A 34 -13.32 2.50 12.05
N THR A 35 -14.38 3.13 11.54
CA THR A 35 -14.58 4.59 11.68
C THR A 35 -14.69 5.00 13.16
N ASP A 36 -15.36 4.17 13.98
CA ASP A 36 -15.42 4.32 15.43
C ASP A 36 -14.50 3.30 16.10
N ASN A 37 -13.70 3.74 17.08
CA ASN A 37 -12.71 2.92 17.79
C ASN A 37 -11.75 2.20 16.81
N PRO A 38 -10.92 2.95 16.06
CA PRO A 38 -10.12 2.38 15.00
C PRO A 38 -9.12 1.35 15.54
N ILE A 39 -9.07 0.22 14.84
CA ILE A 39 -8.05 -0.82 15.02
C ILE A 39 -6.80 -0.42 14.24
N TRP A 40 -6.97 0.09 13.04
CA TRP A 40 -5.89 0.63 12.21
C TRP A 40 -6.07 2.11 11.96
N GLU A 41 -4.99 2.86 12.13
CA GLU A 41 -4.88 4.22 11.65
C GLU A 41 -3.56 4.41 10.92
N PHE A 42 -3.57 5.05 9.75
CA PHE A 42 -2.35 5.37 8.98
C PHE A 42 -2.60 6.55 8.05
N CYS A 43 -1.51 7.11 7.51
CA CYS A 43 -1.58 8.01 6.36
C CYS A 43 -1.26 7.24 5.09
N TYR A 44 -1.82 7.68 3.97
CA TYR A 44 -1.32 7.28 2.66
C TYR A 44 -1.00 8.47 1.78
N LEU A 45 -0.13 8.23 0.80
CA LEU A 45 0.16 9.10 -0.33
C LEU A 45 -0.11 8.35 -1.63
N ASP A 46 -0.63 9.08 -2.61
CA ASP A 46 -0.74 8.54 -3.96
C ASP A 46 0.66 8.33 -4.60
N PRO A 47 0.75 7.55 -5.69
CA PRO A 47 2.02 7.30 -6.37
C PRO A 47 2.80 8.57 -6.77
N ALA A 48 2.12 9.60 -7.26
CA ALA A 48 2.72 10.85 -7.72
C ALA A 48 3.22 11.77 -6.59
N GLN A 49 2.66 11.62 -5.38
CA GLN A 49 3.00 12.41 -4.18
C GLN A 49 3.93 11.67 -3.20
N SER A 50 4.19 10.40 -3.45
CA SER A 50 5.04 9.56 -2.61
C SER A 50 6.51 10.03 -2.54
N SER A 51 7.26 9.55 -1.55
CA SER A 51 8.54 10.15 -1.11
C SER A 51 9.71 10.04 -2.10
N ALA A 52 9.65 9.13 -3.08
CA ALA A 52 10.72 9.01 -4.07
C ALA A 52 10.57 10.06 -5.19
N THR A 53 11.68 10.65 -5.65
CA THR A 53 11.73 11.69 -6.69
C THR A 53 10.98 11.34 -7.99
N ARG A 54 10.77 10.06 -8.25
CA ARG A 54 10.08 9.51 -9.43
C ARG A 54 8.97 8.53 -9.04
N GLY A 55 8.37 8.78 -7.88
CA GLY A 55 7.32 7.96 -7.30
C GLY A 55 7.81 6.62 -6.75
N SER A 56 7.14 6.19 -5.69
CA SER A 56 7.37 4.93 -4.97
C SER A 56 6.10 4.10 -4.83
N SER A 57 5.16 4.32 -5.76
CA SER A 57 3.83 3.72 -5.73
C SER A 57 3.00 4.18 -4.52
N LEU A 58 1.98 3.40 -4.14
CA LEU A 58 1.23 3.63 -2.90
C LEU A 58 2.18 3.58 -1.70
N GLU A 59 2.25 4.69 -0.99
CA GLU A 59 3.07 4.82 0.21
C GLU A 59 2.16 4.93 1.43
N ILE A 60 2.33 4.01 2.37
CA ILE A 60 1.69 4.06 3.68
C ILE A 60 2.69 4.63 4.68
N ARG A 61 2.24 5.55 5.53
CA ARG A 61 3.03 6.15 6.61
C ARG A 61 2.35 6.00 7.94
N ASP A 62 3.17 5.93 8.99
CA ASP A 62 2.74 6.00 10.38
C ASP A 62 1.58 5.05 10.66
N ALA A 63 1.78 3.75 10.43
CA ALA A 63 0.71 2.76 10.60
C ALA A 63 0.63 2.27 12.04
N TYR A 64 -0.49 2.57 12.69
CA TYR A 64 -0.79 2.20 14.06
C TYR A 64 -1.82 1.08 14.11
N LEU A 65 -1.55 0.05 14.92
CA LEU A 65 -2.48 -1.02 15.30
C LEU A 65 -2.89 -0.83 16.76
N ASN A 66 -4.17 -0.57 17.04
CA ASN A 66 -4.69 -0.30 18.38
C ASN A 66 -3.89 0.78 19.14
N GLY A 67 -3.37 1.76 18.40
CA GLY A 67 -2.55 2.83 18.94
C GLY A 67 -1.06 2.53 19.14
N TYR A 68 -0.59 1.35 18.72
CA TYR A 68 0.83 1.00 18.71
C TYR A 68 1.39 1.20 17.31
N LEU A 69 2.48 1.95 17.19
CA LEU A 69 3.17 2.10 15.90
C LEU A 69 3.71 0.74 15.46
N VAL A 70 3.43 0.37 14.21
CA VAL A 70 3.89 -0.88 13.60
C VAL A 70 5.00 -0.60 12.59
N PHE A 71 4.82 0.41 11.74
CA PHE A 71 5.84 0.88 10.82
C PHE A 71 5.67 2.37 10.51
N GLU A 72 6.79 3.08 10.36
CA GLU A 72 6.83 4.49 9.94
C GLU A 72 6.50 4.61 8.45
N ARG A 73 6.96 3.67 7.62
CA ARG A 73 6.76 3.75 6.17
C ARG A 73 6.76 2.39 5.50
N SER A 74 5.87 2.20 4.53
CA SER A 74 5.92 1.05 3.62
C SER A 74 5.57 1.48 2.19
N HIS A 75 6.45 1.16 1.24
CA HIS A 75 6.31 1.53 -0.18
C HIS A 75 7.25 0.72 -1.10
N VAL A 76 7.16 0.94 -2.42
CA VAL A 76 8.01 0.30 -3.44
C VAL A 76 8.91 1.35 -4.08
N PRO A 77 10.07 1.71 -3.51
CA PRO A 77 10.91 2.78 -4.06
C PRO A 77 11.54 2.43 -5.42
N MET A 78 11.79 1.14 -5.69
CA MET A 78 12.50 0.70 -6.90
C MET A 78 11.72 -0.38 -7.65
N LEU A 79 11.66 -0.23 -8.97
CA LEU A 79 11.03 -1.15 -9.89
C LEU A 79 11.87 -1.25 -11.15
N PHE A 80 12.14 -2.47 -11.60
CA PHE A 80 12.89 -2.74 -12.82
C PHE A 80 12.16 -3.73 -13.71
N ALA A 81 12.32 -3.58 -15.02
CA ALA A 81 11.92 -4.56 -16.03
C ALA A 81 13.18 -5.02 -16.77
N ASN A 82 13.54 -6.29 -16.61
CA ASN A 82 14.76 -6.89 -17.16
C ASN A 82 14.41 -7.88 -18.29
N TYR A 83 14.87 -7.59 -19.50
CA TYR A 83 14.55 -8.34 -20.70
C TYR A 83 15.61 -9.42 -20.99
N THR A 84 15.21 -10.50 -21.64
CA THR A 84 16.13 -11.56 -22.09
C THR A 84 17.19 -11.06 -23.08
N SER A 85 16.95 -9.94 -23.75
CA SER A 85 17.92 -9.23 -24.60
C SER A 85 19.07 -8.58 -23.82
N GLY A 86 18.99 -8.53 -22.49
CA GLY A 86 19.92 -7.82 -21.62
C GLY A 86 19.56 -6.35 -21.38
N THR A 87 18.45 -5.87 -21.96
CA THR A 87 17.94 -4.51 -21.70
C THR A 87 17.27 -4.46 -20.33
N CYS A 88 17.70 -3.54 -19.47
CA CYS A 88 17.10 -3.31 -18.16
C CYS A 88 16.57 -1.88 -18.06
N TYR A 89 15.26 -1.75 -17.83
CA TYR A 89 14.60 -0.48 -17.58
C TYR A 89 14.37 -0.28 -16.09
N ARG A 90 14.56 0.95 -15.63
CA ARG A 90 14.07 1.39 -14.33
C ARG A 90 12.77 2.13 -14.53
N ASP A 91 11.70 1.62 -13.94
CA ASP A 91 10.37 2.15 -14.12
C ASP A 91 10.00 3.14 -13.02
N TRP A 92 9.58 4.31 -13.47
CA TRP A 92 9.13 5.42 -12.64
C TRP A 92 7.64 5.29 -12.35
N LYS A 93 7.26 5.51 -11.08
CA LYS A 93 5.91 5.24 -10.58
C LYS A 93 5.23 6.54 -10.15
N ASP A 94 5.53 7.63 -10.84
CA ASP A 94 5.03 8.99 -10.60
C ASP A 94 3.83 9.35 -11.48
N THR A 95 3.34 8.43 -12.32
CA THR A 95 2.19 8.65 -13.20
C THR A 95 0.99 7.83 -12.75
N ASN A 96 -0.02 8.50 -12.21
CA ASN A 96 -1.31 7.90 -11.85
C ASN A 96 -2.01 7.36 -13.11
N SER A 97 -2.73 6.24 -12.96
CA SER A 97 -3.52 5.63 -14.03
C SER A 97 -4.92 5.34 -13.54
N GLU A 98 -5.89 5.40 -14.45
CA GLU A 98 -7.28 5.10 -14.12
C GLU A 98 -7.47 3.62 -13.76
N PHE A 99 -8.44 3.37 -12.88
CA PHE A 99 -8.92 2.05 -12.49
C PHE A 99 -10.38 2.14 -12.06
N LEU A 100 -11.07 1.01 -11.97
CA LEU A 100 -12.47 0.98 -11.53
C LEU A 100 -12.52 1.13 -10.01
N GLN A 101 -13.16 2.20 -9.53
CA GLN A 101 -13.43 2.38 -8.09
C GLN A 101 -14.36 1.30 -7.55
N ALA A 102 -14.34 1.07 -6.24
CA ALA A 102 -15.35 0.24 -5.58
C ALA A 102 -16.74 0.89 -5.67
N ASP A 103 -17.81 0.12 -5.55
CA ASP A 103 -19.18 0.64 -5.60
C ASP A 103 -19.50 1.62 -4.44
N LYS A 104 -18.78 1.49 -3.32
CA LYS A 104 -18.87 2.35 -2.14
C LYS A 104 -17.65 2.12 -1.23
N VAL A 105 -17.45 3.01 -0.25
CA VAL A 105 -16.32 2.91 0.70
C VAL A 105 -16.59 1.87 1.80
N GLU A 106 -17.75 1.93 2.45
CA GLU A 106 -18.11 1.06 3.57
C GLU A 106 -18.84 -0.20 3.06
N ASN A 107 -18.30 -1.36 3.42
CA ASN A 107 -18.77 -2.70 3.06
C ASN A 107 -19.11 -2.84 1.56
N PRO A 108 -18.16 -2.54 0.64
CA PRO A 108 -18.40 -2.62 -0.80
C PRO A 108 -18.84 -4.02 -1.22
N THR A 109 -19.77 -4.08 -2.17
CA THR A 109 -20.19 -5.34 -2.80
C THR A 109 -19.41 -5.61 -4.08
N ARG A 110 -18.85 -4.57 -4.69
CA ARG A 110 -17.95 -4.64 -5.83
C ARG A 110 -16.65 -3.93 -5.45
N PRO A 111 -15.51 -4.66 -5.36
CA PRO A 111 -14.26 -4.03 -4.97
C PRO A 111 -13.70 -3.16 -6.10
N ALA A 112 -12.63 -2.43 -5.81
CA ALA A 112 -11.84 -1.78 -6.83
C ALA A 112 -11.19 -2.82 -7.75
N TYR A 113 -11.26 -2.60 -9.07
CA TYR A 113 -10.54 -3.41 -10.05
C TYR A 113 -9.45 -2.59 -10.72
N THR A 114 -8.22 -3.08 -10.62
CA THR A 114 -7.05 -2.53 -11.31
C THR A 114 -6.76 -3.31 -12.58
N THR A 115 -5.83 -2.82 -13.41
CA THR A 115 -5.34 -3.57 -14.59
C THR A 115 -4.91 -4.98 -14.21
N CYS A 116 -4.33 -5.16 -13.03
CA CYS A 116 -3.82 -6.46 -12.56
C CYS A 116 -4.91 -7.42 -12.07
N ASP A 117 -6.10 -6.92 -11.75
CA ASP A 117 -7.24 -7.75 -11.37
C ASP A 117 -7.98 -8.26 -12.62
N VAL A 118 -7.98 -7.46 -13.70
CA VAL A 118 -8.67 -7.77 -14.96
C VAL A 118 -7.78 -8.54 -15.94
N SER A 119 -6.46 -8.36 -15.88
CA SER A 119 -5.52 -9.04 -16.77
C SER A 119 -5.41 -10.53 -16.42
N THR A 120 -6.07 -11.39 -17.21
CA THR A 120 -6.01 -12.85 -17.06
C THR A 120 -5.20 -13.55 -18.15
N SER A 121 -4.50 -12.79 -19.00
CA SER A 121 -3.64 -13.29 -20.08
C SER A 121 -2.27 -12.63 -20.01
N GLU A 122 -1.22 -13.39 -20.33
CA GLU A 122 0.15 -12.88 -20.43
C GLU A 122 0.41 -12.15 -21.75
N THR A 123 -0.42 -12.40 -22.77
CA THR A 123 -0.19 -11.91 -24.14
C THR A 123 -1.33 -11.04 -24.67
N GLU A 124 -2.34 -10.71 -23.85
CA GLU A 124 -3.44 -9.83 -24.25
C GLU A 124 -3.58 -8.67 -23.25
N PRO A 125 -3.53 -7.41 -23.70
CA PRO A 125 -3.63 -6.25 -22.82
C PRO A 125 -5.11 -5.92 -22.55
N VAL A 126 -5.40 -5.43 -21.35
CA VAL A 126 -6.76 -4.97 -20.99
C VAL A 126 -6.96 -3.47 -21.21
N TYR A 127 -5.94 -2.77 -21.71
CA TYR A 127 -5.93 -1.33 -21.98
C TYR A 127 -6.27 -0.45 -20.73
N ASN A 128 -6.69 0.79 -20.95
CA ASN A 128 -7.10 1.71 -19.88
C ASN A 128 -8.53 1.41 -19.40
N CYS A 129 -8.90 1.95 -18.24
CA CYS A 129 -10.26 1.88 -17.73
C CYS A 129 -11.24 2.67 -18.65
N PRO A 130 -12.47 2.18 -18.91
CA PRO A 130 -12.97 0.86 -18.56
C PRO A 130 -12.25 -0.21 -19.39
N PHE A 131 -11.81 -1.27 -18.71
CA PHE A 131 -10.89 -2.23 -19.28
C PHE A 131 -11.54 -3.04 -20.39
N THR A 132 -10.76 -3.53 -21.35
CA THR A 132 -11.22 -4.51 -22.32
C THR A 132 -11.26 -5.90 -21.68
N ASP A 133 -12.37 -6.61 -21.90
CA ASP A 133 -12.49 -8.01 -21.51
C ASP A 133 -11.66 -8.89 -22.46
N VAL A 134 -10.61 -9.52 -21.93
CA VAL A 134 -9.73 -10.41 -22.70
C VAL A 134 -10.47 -11.63 -23.28
N ASN A 135 -11.66 -11.95 -22.79
CA ASN A 135 -12.50 -13.03 -23.32
C ASN A 135 -13.42 -12.58 -24.47
N GLY A 136 -13.31 -11.32 -24.91
CA GLY A 136 -13.95 -10.81 -26.14
C GLY A 136 -15.42 -10.41 -25.97
N THR A 137 -15.89 -10.19 -24.74
CA THR A 137 -17.30 -9.91 -24.42
C THR A 137 -17.63 -8.43 -24.18
N GLY A 138 -16.67 -7.52 -24.36
CA GLY A 138 -16.89 -6.07 -24.25
C GLY A 138 -15.92 -5.41 -23.28
N SER A 139 -16.45 -4.53 -22.42
CA SER A 139 -15.67 -3.85 -21.39
C SER A 139 -15.94 -4.44 -20.02
N VAL A 140 -14.91 -4.48 -19.17
CA VAL A 140 -15.03 -4.72 -17.74
C VAL A 140 -15.20 -3.37 -17.05
N GLY A 141 -16.35 -3.19 -16.38
CA GLY A 141 -16.72 -1.97 -15.67
C GLY A 141 -17.36 -0.89 -16.53
N ASP A 142 -17.68 0.24 -15.90
CA ASP A 142 -18.27 1.43 -16.52
C ASP A 142 -17.25 2.57 -16.52
N ALA A 143 -17.22 3.37 -17.60
CA ALA A 143 -16.36 4.56 -17.68
C ALA A 143 -16.65 5.58 -16.57
N ALA A 144 -17.90 5.66 -16.10
CA ALA A 144 -18.28 6.53 -14.98
C ALA A 144 -17.64 6.12 -13.65
N ASP A 145 -17.18 4.87 -13.53
CA ASP A 145 -16.49 4.34 -12.35
C ASP A 145 -14.96 4.41 -12.47
N CYS A 146 -14.43 4.94 -13.57
CA CYS A 146 -12.99 5.08 -13.75
C CYS A 146 -12.45 6.29 -12.99
N VAL A 147 -11.53 6.04 -12.06
CA VAL A 147 -10.91 7.07 -11.22
C VAL A 147 -9.40 6.93 -11.20
N THR A 148 -8.70 8.03 -10.91
CA THR A 148 -7.28 8.04 -10.55
C THR A 148 -7.10 8.26 -9.05
N GLY A 149 -5.88 8.06 -8.54
CA GLY A 149 -5.57 8.25 -7.13
C GLY A 149 -5.68 6.95 -6.33
N VAL A 150 -6.29 7.02 -5.15
CA VAL A 150 -6.34 5.90 -4.19
C VAL A 150 -7.78 5.63 -3.78
N GLN A 151 -8.20 4.37 -3.88
CA GLN A 151 -9.48 3.89 -3.35
C GLN A 151 -9.25 3.24 -1.98
N VAL A 152 -10.09 3.62 -1.01
CA VAL A 152 -10.16 3.00 0.32
C VAL A 152 -11.45 2.21 0.42
N GLU A 153 -11.35 0.96 0.88
CA GLU A 153 -12.46 0.01 1.01
C GLU A 153 -12.43 -0.54 2.44
N LYS A 154 -13.49 -0.29 3.20
CA LYS A 154 -13.60 -0.70 4.60
C LYS A 154 -14.59 -1.85 4.71
N TYR A 155 -14.11 -3.02 5.08
CA TYR A 155 -14.92 -4.21 5.33
C TYR A 155 -15.09 -4.42 6.83
N ASP A 156 -15.91 -5.39 7.23
CA ASP A 156 -16.07 -5.77 8.64
C ASP A 156 -14.77 -6.33 9.27
N ASP A 157 -13.89 -6.96 8.48
CA ASP A 157 -12.69 -7.67 8.96
C ASP A 157 -11.35 -7.09 8.50
N LYS A 158 -11.37 -6.09 7.61
CA LYS A 158 -10.17 -5.44 7.07
C LYS A 158 -10.45 -4.07 6.44
N VAL A 159 -9.39 -3.29 6.25
CA VAL A 159 -9.37 -2.16 5.31
C VAL A 159 -8.41 -2.45 4.16
N VAL A 160 -8.82 -2.11 2.95
CA VAL A 160 -8.06 -2.27 1.72
C VAL A 160 -7.82 -0.90 1.08
N ILE A 161 -6.61 -0.68 0.60
CA ILE A 161 -6.19 0.56 -0.05
C ILE A 161 -5.59 0.19 -1.39
N THR A 162 -6.19 0.69 -2.47
CA THR A 162 -5.89 0.27 -3.84
C THR A 162 -5.54 1.47 -4.71
N THR A 163 -4.52 1.36 -5.55
CA THR A 163 -4.21 2.33 -6.61
C THR A 163 -3.70 1.64 -7.87
N ASN A 164 -3.75 2.38 -8.99
CA ASN A 164 -3.21 1.99 -10.28
C ASN A 164 -2.32 3.11 -10.82
N HIS A 165 -1.20 2.75 -11.43
CA HIS A 165 -0.21 3.67 -11.97
C HIS A 165 0.46 3.06 -13.20
N SER A 166 1.23 3.86 -13.95
CA SER A 166 1.87 3.42 -15.19
C SER A 166 3.31 3.87 -15.29
N ALA A 167 4.11 3.07 -16.01
CA ALA A 167 5.43 3.46 -16.47
C ALA A 167 5.61 2.97 -17.91
N ALA A 168 5.84 3.88 -18.85
CA ALA A 168 5.91 3.56 -20.27
C ALA A 168 4.71 2.69 -20.73
N TRP A 169 4.95 1.49 -21.26
CA TRP A 169 3.91 0.56 -21.72
C TRP A 169 3.40 -0.42 -20.64
N TYR A 170 3.79 -0.22 -19.39
CA TYR A 170 3.31 -1.03 -18.26
C TYR A 170 2.26 -0.31 -17.43
N LYS A 171 1.38 -1.12 -16.85
CA LYS A 171 0.50 -0.74 -15.75
C LYS A 171 0.89 -1.53 -14.51
N TYR A 172 0.79 -0.86 -13.38
CA TYR A 172 1.10 -1.44 -12.09
C TYR A 172 -0.02 -1.13 -11.11
N SER A 173 -0.34 -2.10 -10.28
CA SER A 173 -1.24 -1.88 -9.16
C SER A 173 -0.51 -2.01 -7.84
N SER A 174 -0.98 -1.26 -6.85
CA SER A 174 -0.56 -1.47 -5.47
C SER A 174 -1.77 -1.54 -4.58
N ARG A 175 -1.79 -2.58 -3.75
CA ARG A 175 -2.86 -2.83 -2.80
C ARG A 175 -2.26 -3.18 -1.45
N TYR A 176 -2.68 -2.49 -0.41
CA TYR A 176 -2.45 -2.90 0.97
C TYR A 176 -3.75 -3.40 1.57
N THR A 177 -3.68 -4.45 2.37
CA THR A 177 -4.80 -4.93 3.19
C THR A 177 -4.34 -5.03 4.63
N PHE A 178 -5.08 -4.37 5.52
CA PHE A 178 -4.87 -4.38 6.97
C PHE A 178 -6.05 -5.11 7.61
N TYR A 179 -5.79 -6.27 8.21
CA TYR A 179 -6.82 -7.11 8.81
C TYR A 179 -7.03 -6.75 10.29
N ALA A 180 -8.23 -7.00 10.83
CA ALA A 180 -8.56 -6.79 12.24
C ALA A 180 -7.60 -7.52 13.21
N ASP A 181 -7.02 -8.64 12.77
CA ASP A 181 -6.11 -9.47 13.57
C ASP A 181 -4.64 -9.00 13.55
N GLY A 182 -4.37 -7.85 12.95
CA GLY A 182 -3.03 -7.27 12.88
C GLY A 182 -2.20 -7.70 11.67
N ARG A 183 -2.69 -8.62 10.82
CA ARG A 183 -1.99 -8.97 9.58
C ARG A 183 -2.00 -7.79 8.60
N ILE A 184 -0.88 -7.61 7.92
CA ILE A 184 -0.71 -6.66 6.83
C ILE A 184 -0.34 -7.46 5.58
N GLN A 185 -1.04 -7.21 4.48
CA GLN A 185 -0.82 -7.88 3.20
C GLN A 185 -0.59 -6.84 2.10
N PRO A 186 0.67 -6.46 1.84
CA PRO A 186 1.02 -5.70 0.66
C PRO A 186 0.99 -6.58 -0.60
N ARG A 187 0.46 -6.06 -1.69
CA ARG A 187 0.47 -6.69 -3.02
C ARG A 187 0.87 -5.66 -4.06
N PHE A 188 1.78 -6.04 -4.94
CA PHE A 188 2.16 -5.29 -6.13
C PHE A 188 1.77 -6.13 -7.36
N GLY A 189 1.01 -5.53 -8.27
CA GLY A 189 0.55 -6.17 -9.50
C GLY A 189 1.28 -5.63 -10.72
N PHE A 190 1.37 -6.46 -11.75
CA PHE A 190 1.96 -6.14 -13.04
C PHE A 190 0.93 -6.34 -14.16
N GLY A 191 0.95 -5.45 -15.15
CA GLY A 191 0.10 -5.52 -16.33
C GLY A 191 0.68 -4.67 -17.47
N ASN A 192 0.03 -4.72 -18.64
CA ASN A 192 0.44 -4.00 -19.83
C ASN A 192 -0.62 -2.96 -20.24
N SER A 193 -0.19 -1.78 -20.70
CA SER A 193 -1.11 -0.68 -21.03
C SER A 193 -1.62 -0.68 -22.46
N ASP A 194 -0.83 -1.12 -23.44
CA ASP A 194 -1.09 -0.85 -24.87
C ASP A 194 -0.69 -1.97 -25.84
N GLY A 195 -0.10 -3.04 -25.32
CA GLY A 195 0.33 -4.23 -26.04
C GLY A 195 1.79 -4.22 -26.50
N THR A 196 2.55 -3.17 -26.18
CA THR A 196 3.98 -3.14 -26.47
C THR A 196 4.70 -4.28 -25.73
N PHE A 197 5.49 -5.07 -26.47
CA PHE A 197 6.28 -6.20 -25.96
C PHE A 197 5.52 -7.35 -25.27
N LEU A 198 4.23 -7.56 -25.58
CA LEU A 198 3.44 -8.69 -25.03
C LEU A 198 4.04 -10.08 -25.28
N GLY A 199 4.75 -10.27 -26.39
CA GLY A 199 5.41 -11.53 -26.73
C GLY A 199 6.85 -11.66 -26.23
N THR A 200 7.36 -10.67 -25.51
CA THR A 200 8.77 -10.63 -25.12
C THR A 200 8.94 -11.07 -23.67
N THR A 201 9.68 -12.14 -23.44
CA THR A 201 10.00 -12.60 -22.08
C THR A 201 10.88 -11.58 -21.34
N HIS A 202 10.47 -11.24 -20.13
CA HIS A 202 11.19 -10.35 -19.21
C HIS A 202 10.76 -10.64 -17.76
N TRP A 203 11.43 -10.01 -16.80
CA TRP A 203 11.13 -10.11 -15.38
C TRP A 203 10.92 -8.73 -14.78
N HIS A 204 9.97 -8.62 -13.87
CA HIS A 204 9.83 -7.44 -13.03
C HIS A 204 10.43 -7.68 -11.65
N HIS A 205 11.22 -6.71 -11.17
CA HIS A 205 11.81 -6.72 -9.84
C HIS A 205 11.27 -5.52 -9.06
N ALA A 206 10.29 -5.77 -8.19
CA ALA A 206 9.77 -4.78 -7.25
C ALA A 206 10.50 -4.91 -5.91
N TYR A 207 11.08 -3.81 -5.42
CA TYR A 207 11.77 -3.77 -4.13
C TYR A 207 10.89 -3.06 -3.13
N TRP A 208 10.47 -3.79 -2.09
CA TRP A 208 9.74 -3.23 -0.97
C TRP A 208 10.71 -2.59 0.03
N ARG A 209 10.35 -1.42 0.53
CA ARG A 209 10.96 -0.84 1.74
C ARG A 209 9.86 -0.70 2.77
N THR A 210 10.03 -1.39 3.89
CA THR A 210 9.15 -1.27 5.06
C THR A 210 10.02 -0.96 6.26
N ASN A 211 9.81 0.21 6.86
CA ASN A 211 10.50 0.66 8.06
C ASN A 211 9.64 0.31 9.29
N PHE A 212 9.80 -0.90 9.81
CA PHE A 212 9.13 -1.30 11.05
C PHE A 212 9.65 -0.48 12.22
N ASP A 213 8.76 -0.16 13.16
CA ASP A 213 9.09 0.57 14.39
C ASP A 213 8.23 -0.03 15.52
N ILE A 214 8.48 -1.32 15.77
CA ILE A 214 7.72 -2.12 16.74
C ILE A 214 8.41 -1.99 18.08
N ASP A 215 7.67 -1.55 19.10
CA ASP A 215 8.19 -1.27 20.44
C ASP A 215 9.27 -0.17 20.51
N GLY A 216 9.33 0.70 19.49
CA GLY A 216 10.24 1.83 19.40
C GLY A 216 11.56 1.51 18.68
N PRO A 217 12.27 2.55 18.21
CA PRO A 217 13.43 2.40 17.32
C PRO A 217 14.65 1.77 18.00
N ASP A 218 14.67 1.72 19.33
CA ASP A 218 15.75 1.11 20.11
C ASP A 218 15.83 -0.43 19.92
N ASN A 219 14.79 -1.05 19.35
CA ASN A 219 14.74 -2.49 19.09
C ASN A 219 15.06 -2.88 17.64
N ASP A 220 15.37 -1.91 16.78
CA ASP A 220 15.63 -2.16 15.37
C ASP A 220 17.02 -2.79 15.17
N VAL A 221 17.06 -3.91 14.43
CA VAL A 221 18.29 -4.57 14.02
C VAL A 221 18.31 -4.74 12.51
N ALA A 222 19.40 -4.32 11.88
CA ALA A 222 19.58 -4.46 10.44
C ALA A 222 20.46 -5.66 10.13
N TYR A 223 20.06 -6.50 9.17
CA TYR A 223 20.86 -7.61 8.67
C TYR A 223 21.09 -7.49 7.16
N SER A 224 22.29 -7.85 6.70
CA SER A 224 22.62 -8.02 5.28
C SER A 224 23.34 -9.34 5.09
N ASN A 225 22.81 -10.21 4.22
CA ASN A 225 23.33 -11.58 4.02
C ASN A 225 23.61 -12.30 5.35
N ASP A 226 22.60 -12.36 6.23
CA ASP A 226 22.64 -12.97 7.56
C ASP A 226 23.69 -12.37 8.53
N THR A 227 24.22 -11.18 8.24
CA THR A 227 25.17 -10.47 9.11
C THR A 227 24.52 -9.22 9.68
N GLU A 228 24.54 -9.08 11.00
CA GLU A 228 24.05 -7.88 11.70
C GLU A 228 24.90 -6.66 11.33
N MET A 229 24.23 -5.56 11.01
CA MET A 229 24.81 -4.33 10.50
C MET A 229 24.81 -3.29 11.61
N ALA A 230 25.98 -2.72 11.91
CA ALA A 230 26.10 -1.66 12.92
C ALA A 230 25.46 -0.32 12.48
N ASN A 231 25.18 -0.14 11.19
CA ASN A 231 24.43 0.99 10.65
C ASN A 231 23.51 0.50 9.53
N GLU A 232 22.30 1.05 9.48
CA GLU A 232 21.36 0.83 8.39
C GLU A 232 21.98 1.27 7.04
N PHE A 233 21.77 0.48 5.98
CA PHE A 233 22.09 0.84 4.58
C PHE A 233 23.57 0.97 4.16
N ILE A 234 24.54 0.42 4.90
CA ILE A 234 25.93 0.37 4.40
C ILE A 234 25.98 -0.46 3.09
N GLY A 235 26.35 0.20 1.98
CA GLY A 235 26.58 -0.45 0.69
C GLY A 235 25.35 -0.58 -0.22
N MET A 236 24.17 -0.11 0.19
CA MET A 236 23.00 0.00 -0.68
C MET A 236 22.99 1.38 -1.35
N ARG A 237 23.70 1.52 -2.48
CA ARG A 237 23.64 2.67 -3.38
C ARG A 237 23.38 2.22 -4.81
#